data_AF-A0A6L6CB37-F1
#
_entry.id   AF-A0A6L6CB37-F1
#
_cell.length_a   1.000
_cell.length_b   1.000
_cell.length_c   1.000
_cell.angle_alpha   90.00
_cell.angle_beta   90.00
_cell.angle_gamma   90.00
#
_symmetry.space_group_name_H-M   'P 1'
#
loop_
_entity.id
_entity.type
_entity.pdbx_description
1 polymer ?
#
loop_
_entity_poly.entity_id
_entity_poly.type
_entity_poly.pdbx_seq_one_letter_code
_entity_poly.pdbx_strand_id
1 'polypeptide(L)'
;MAFDVVIRSPHVITDIGDRPAAVCVSDGRIVKIAAFDEVLLSEKDITITGALIPGLVDSHVHINEPGRTQWEGFESATKAAAAGGVTTVIDMPLNSIPPTTCVDALAVKKAAATGKCSVDVGFWGGSIPGNVNDLKALHDHGVFGFKCFLLHSGVDEFPGSDLPDLTAALNELASFDALMIVHAEDSIAIQKSAKPSSRSYSEFLASRPKGAENVAIAQLIEEARRIKGRVHVLHLSSGDSLALIRSAKSDGVRISAETCPHYLALSSEEIADGATQYKCCPPIREKSNQDELWAGLKSGVIDL
;
A
#
# COMPACT_ATOMS: atom_id res chain seq x y z
N MET A 1 12.50 27.58 26.61
CA MET A 1 12.95 27.56 25.20
C MET A 1 11.72 27.78 24.35
N ALA A 2 11.82 28.58 23.28
CA ALA A 2 10.70 28.80 22.36
C ALA A 2 10.57 27.59 21.43
N PHE A 3 9.33 27.27 21.00
CA PHE A 3 9.08 26.25 19.98
C PHE A 3 9.37 26.80 18.58
N ASP A 4 9.84 25.96 17.65
CA ASP A 4 10.07 26.34 16.25
C ASP A 4 8.76 26.78 15.58
N VAL A 5 7.69 26.00 15.78
CA VAL A 5 6.35 26.34 15.30
C VAL A 5 5.28 25.82 16.25
N VAL A 6 4.24 26.64 16.44
CA VAL A 6 2.99 26.28 17.07
C VAL A 6 1.89 26.39 16.02
N ILE A 7 1.16 25.30 15.81
CA ILE A 7 0.02 25.25 14.89
C ILE A 7 -1.24 25.07 15.74
N ARG A 8 -2.18 26.02 15.64
CA ARG A 8 -3.44 26.03 16.38
C ARG A 8 -4.58 25.74 15.43
N SER A 9 -5.50 24.88 15.84
CA SER A 9 -6.74 24.63 15.11
C SER A 9 -7.90 24.40 16.09
N PRO A 10 -9.13 24.85 15.76
CA PRO A 10 -10.33 24.40 16.47
C PRO A 10 -10.58 22.89 16.33
N HIS A 11 -9.94 22.24 15.34
CA HIS A 11 -10.11 20.83 15.02
C HIS A 11 -8.75 20.14 14.89
N VAL A 12 -8.18 19.67 16.00
CA VAL A 12 -6.98 18.81 15.98
C VAL A 12 -7.43 17.37 16.22
N ILE A 13 -7.20 16.51 15.23
CA ILE A 13 -7.61 15.10 15.27
C ILE A 13 -6.48 14.27 15.90
N THR A 14 -6.81 13.59 16.99
CA THR A 14 -5.90 12.71 17.74
C THR A 14 -6.58 11.37 18.02
N ASP A 15 -5.86 10.45 18.66
CA ASP A 15 -6.40 9.18 19.17
C ASP A 15 -7.52 9.38 20.20
N ILE A 16 -7.56 10.52 20.89
CA ILE A 16 -8.63 10.91 21.82
C ILE A 16 -9.79 11.68 21.17
N GLY A 17 -9.77 11.85 19.83
CA GLY A 17 -10.83 12.49 19.05
C GLY A 17 -10.51 13.90 18.56
N ASP A 18 -11.55 14.59 18.09
CA ASP A 18 -11.53 15.97 17.58
C ASP A 18 -11.65 16.99 18.72
N ARG A 19 -10.70 17.92 18.82
CA ARG A 19 -10.73 19.00 19.81
C ARG A 19 -9.93 20.24 19.39
N PRO A 20 -10.26 21.43 19.92
CA PRO A 20 -9.37 22.57 19.83
C PRO A 20 -8.05 22.32 20.57
N ALA A 21 -6.93 22.57 19.90
CA ALA A 21 -5.60 22.44 20.50
C ALA A 21 -4.53 23.27 19.77
N ALA A 22 -3.37 23.37 20.42
CA ALA A 22 -2.14 23.92 19.85
C ALA A 22 -1.06 22.82 19.80
N VAL A 23 -0.60 22.47 18.60
CA VAL A 23 0.46 21.48 18.36
C VAL A 23 1.80 22.21 18.32
N CYS A 24 2.68 21.90 19.28
CA CYS A 24 3.98 22.54 19.45
C CYS A 24 5.07 21.63 18.88
N VAL A 25 5.88 22.18 17.97
CA VAL A 25 6.93 21.44 17.25
C VAL A 25 8.31 22.03 17.59
N SER A 26 9.28 21.15 17.81
CA SER A 26 10.70 21.49 17.93
C SER A 26 11.56 20.40 17.29
N ASP A 27 12.58 20.80 16.55
CA ASP A 27 13.48 19.90 15.80
C ASP A 27 12.72 18.89 14.94
N GLY A 28 11.65 19.37 14.27
CA GLY A 28 10.79 18.54 13.41
C GLY A 28 9.92 17.52 14.14
N ARG A 29 9.82 17.58 15.47
CA ARG A 29 9.02 16.64 16.29
C ARG A 29 7.93 17.37 17.06
N ILE A 30 6.77 16.73 17.20
CA ILE A 30 5.74 17.19 18.13
C ILE A 30 6.26 16.96 19.55
N VAL A 31 6.46 18.04 20.30
CA VAL A 31 6.97 18.00 21.68
C VAL A 31 5.88 18.24 22.72
N LYS A 32 4.76 18.85 22.32
CA LYS A 32 3.62 19.12 23.20
C LYS A 32 2.34 19.32 22.40
N ILE A 33 1.21 18.85 22.92
CA ILE A 33 -0.14 19.25 22.49
C ILE A 33 -0.79 20.02 23.64
N ALA A 34 -0.91 21.33 23.47
CA ALA A 34 -1.39 22.29 24.47
C ALA A 34 -2.87 22.63 24.28
N ALA A 35 -3.45 23.36 25.24
CA ALA A 35 -4.77 23.97 25.07
C ALA A 35 -4.72 25.03 23.95
N PHE A 36 -5.82 25.20 23.22
CA PHE A 36 -5.89 26.10 22.05
C PHE A 36 -5.48 27.53 22.37
N ASP A 37 -5.85 28.04 23.55
CA ASP A 37 -5.63 29.38 24.05
C ASP A 37 -4.41 29.51 24.97
N GLU A 38 -3.63 28.44 25.13
CA GLU A 38 -2.43 28.48 25.97
C GLU A 38 -1.39 29.47 25.41
N VAL A 39 -0.85 30.31 26.29
CA VAL A 39 0.20 31.29 25.96
C VAL A 39 1.52 30.54 25.83
N LEU A 40 2.04 30.45 24.61
CA LEU A 40 3.23 29.68 24.25
C LEU A 40 4.27 30.59 23.61
N LEU A 41 5.53 30.39 23.95
CA LEU A 41 6.65 31.05 23.27
C LEU A 41 7.01 30.24 22.02
N SER A 42 6.96 30.85 20.85
CA SER A 42 7.33 30.20 19.58
C SER A 42 7.94 31.19 18.59
N GLU A 43 8.72 30.68 17.63
CA GLU A 43 9.23 31.49 16.50
C GLU A 43 8.12 31.78 15.49
N LYS A 44 7.21 30.81 15.29
CA LYS A 44 6.02 30.93 14.44
C LYS A 44 4.80 30.43 15.19
N ASP A 45 3.76 31.26 15.29
CA ASP A 45 2.46 30.87 15.82
C ASP A 45 1.41 31.03 14.71
N ILE A 46 0.84 29.91 14.28
CA ILE A 46 -0.04 29.82 13.11
C ILE A 46 -1.38 29.29 13.57
N THR A 47 -2.44 30.08 13.37
CA THR A 47 -3.82 29.61 13.57
C THR A 47 -4.45 29.26 12.23
N ILE A 48 -4.93 28.03 12.10
CA ILE A 48 -5.69 27.55 10.94
C ILE A 48 -7.15 27.32 11.31
N THR A 49 -8.05 27.42 10.32
CA THR A 49 -9.49 27.18 10.50
C THR A 49 -9.89 25.74 10.18
N GLY A 50 -9.10 25.03 9.37
CA GLY A 50 -9.36 23.64 8.96
C GLY A 50 -8.88 22.62 9.99
N ALA A 51 -9.24 21.35 9.76
CA ALA A 51 -8.77 20.25 10.58
C ALA A 51 -7.26 20.03 10.42
N LEU A 52 -6.57 19.91 11.56
CA LEU A 52 -5.19 19.43 11.64
C LEU A 52 -5.22 17.93 11.92
N ILE A 53 -4.78 17.14 10.95
CA ILE A 53 -4.71 15.68 11.02
C ILE A 53 -3.25 15.22 10.94
N PRO A 54 -2.91 14.02 11.46
CA PRO A 54 -1.65 13.38 11.13
C PRO A 54 -1.49 13.29 9.61
N GLY A 55 -0.27 13.57 9.12
CA GLY A 55 0.03 13.42 7.70
C GLY A 55 -0.19 11.98 7.25
N LEU A 56 -0.78 11.80 6.06
CA LEU A 56 -1.11 10.46 5.57
C LEU A 56 0.16 9.70 5.21
N VAL A 57 0.13 8.38 5.41
CA VAL A 57 1.17 7.45 5.00
C VAL A 57 0.61 6.57 3.89
N ASP A 58 1.11 6.74 2.67
CA ASP A 58 0.74 5.92 1.52
C ASP A 58 1.76 4.80 1.35
N SER A 59 1.37 3.58 1.72
CA SER A 59 2.22 2.40 1.64
C SER A 59 2.32 1.79 0.25
N HIS A 60 1.58 2.28 -0.76
CA HIS A 60 1.47 1.62 -2.05
C HIS A 60 1.56 2.59 -3.22
N VAL A 61 2.76 3.16 -3.42
CA VAL A 61 3.05 3.97 -4.61
C VAL A 61 4.02 3.27 -5.57
N HIS A 62 3.88 3.55 -6.86
CA HIS A 62 4.82 3.10 -7.90
C HIS A 62 5.46 4.32 -8.55
N ILE A 63 6.62 4.75 -8.06
CA ILE A 63 7.33 5.95 -8.53
C ILE A 63 8.11 5.66 -9.82
N ASN A 64 8.51 4.39 -10.03
CA ASN A 64 9.11 3.87 -11.26
C ASN A 64 10.49 4.46 -11.64
N GLU A 65 11.09 5.26 -10.76
CA GLU A 65 12.45 5.78 -10.92
C GLU A 65 13.43 4.96 -10.09
N PRO A 66 14.60 4.56 -10.64
CA PRO A 66 15.15 4.83 -11.98
C PRO A 66 14.58 3.93 -13.10
N GLY A 67 14.97 4.22 -14.34
CA GLY A 67 14.74 3.33 -15.49
C GLY A 67 13.45 3.61 -16.26
N ARG A 68 12.31 3.69 -15.55
CA ARG A 68 11.02 4.10 -16.12
C ARG A 68 10.57 5.45 -15.53
N THR A 69 11.52 6.33 -15.23
CA THR A 69 11.30 7.64 -14.58
C THR A 69 10.23 8.48 -15.28
N GLN A 70 10.14 8.42 -16.61
CA GLN A 70 9.14 9.15 -17.40
C GLN A 70 7.69 8.71 -17.16
N TRP A 71 7.45 7.61 -16.44
CA TRP A 71 6.10 7.21 -16.02
C TRP A 71 5.60 8.05 -14.85
N GLU A 72 6.50 8.48 -13.96
CA GLU A 72 6.19 9.37 -12.83
C GLU A 72 7.48 10.08 -12.36
N GLY A 73 8.31 9.43 -11.52
CA GLY A 73 9.54 10.00 -10.96
C GLY A 73 9.38 10.59 -9.55
N PHE A 74 10.46 10.59 -8.76
CA PHE A 74 10.40 10.99 -7.34
C PHE A 74 9.96 12.44 -7.15
N GLU A 75 10.37 13.34 -8.05
CA GLU A 75 10.04 14.76 -7.92
C GLU A 75 8.53 15.01 -8.07
N SER A 76 7.90 14.50 -9.12
CA SER A 76 6.47 14.70 -9.35
C SER A 76 5.62 13.90 -8.37
N ALA A 77 5.96 12.63 -8.12
CA ALA A 77 5.24 11.78 -7.17
C ALA A 77 5.17 12.41 -5.78
N THR A 78 6.30 12.85 -5.24
CA THR A 78 6.35 13.39 -3.87
C THR A 78 5.72 14.78 -3.76
N LYS A 79 5.75 15.59 -4.82
CA LYS A 79 4.97 16.84 -4.89
C LYS A 79 3.47 16.58 -4.91
N ALA A 80 3.02 15.57 -5.67
CA ALA A 80 1.62 15.17 -5.70
C ALA A 80 1.17 14.64 -4.33
N ALA A 81 1.99 13.81 -3.67
CA ALA A 81 1.74 13.34 -2.31
C ALA A 81 1.57 14.52 -1.33
N ALA A 82 2.50 15.46 -1.32
CA ALA A 82 2.43 16.66 -0.47
C ALA A 82 1.14 17.46 -0.71
N ALA A 83 0.76 17.67 -1.98
CA ALA A 83 -0.46 18.38 -2.35
C ALA A 83 -1.74 17.65 -1.90
N GLY A 84 -1.69 16.32 -1.82
CA GLY A 84 -2.77 15.46 -1.31
C GLY A 84 -2.80 15.29 0.22
N GLY A 85 -1.86 15.91 0.96
CA GLY A 85 -1.75 15.73 2.42
C GLY A 85 -1.05 14.45 2.86
N VAL A 86 -0.41 13.73 1.93
CA VAL A 86 0.48 12.59 2.22
C VAL A 86 1.85 13.13 2.58
N THR A 87 2.36 12.75 3.75
CA THR A 87 3.68 13.19 4.25
C THR A 87 4.72 12.09 4.22
N THR A 88 4.30 10.84 3.97
CA THR A 88 5.20 9.71 3.82
C THR A 88 4.66 8.77 2.74
N VAL A 89 5.53 8.36 1.82
CA VAL A 89 5.21 7.35 0.81
C VAL A 89 6.17 6.17 0.92
N ILE A 90 5.72 4.97 0.60
CA ILE A 90 6.59 3.77 0.52
C ILE A 90 6.56 3.22 -0.91
N ASP A 91 7.69 3.35 -1.61
CA ASP A 91 7.81 3.01 -3.02
C ASP A 91 7.93 1.50 -3.26
N MET A 92 7.12 1.00 -4.18
CA MET A 92 7.09 -0.41 -4.58
C MET A 92 8.36 -0.82 -5.34
N PRO A 93 8.76 -2.10 -5.26
CA PRO A 93 10.06 -2.56 -5.74
C PRO A 93 10.10 -2.89 -7.24
N LEU A 94 9.00 -2.73 -7.97
CA LEU A 94 8.90 -3.07 -9.39
C LEU A 94 8.67 -1.85 -10.26
N ASN A 95 8.57 -2.08 -11.57
CA ASN A 95 8.47 -1.09 -12.64
C ASN A 95 9.73 -0.21 -12.81
N SER A 96 10.37 0.21 -11.71
CA SER A 96 11.73 0.76 -11.75
C SER A 96 12.72 -0.27 -12.30
N ILE A 97 13.76 0.20 -12.98
CA ILE A 97 14.83 -0.64 -13.52
C ILE A 97 16.17 -0.15 -12.96
N PRO A 98 16.92 -0.99 -12.22
CA PRO A 98 16.55 -2.35 -11.82
C PRO A 98 15.40 -2.38 -10.80
N PRO A 99 14.63 -3.48 -10.72
CA PRO A 99 13.72 -3.70 -9.61
C PRO A 99 14.50 -3.85 -8.30
N THR A 100 13.90 -3.46 -7.18
CA THR A 100 14.55 -3.42 -5.85
C THR A 100 14.60 -4.81 -5.21
N THR A 101 15.29 -5.75 -5.85
CA THR A 101 15.35 -7.18 -5.48
C THR A 101 16.69 -7.59 -4.87
N CYS A 102 17.67 -6.68 -4.81
CA CYS A 102 18.94 -6.83 -4.12
C CYS A 102 19.43 -5.49 -3.55
N VAL A 103 20.44 -5.52 -2.68
CA VAL A 103 21.00 -4.33 -2.01
C VAL A 103 21.53 -3.29 -3.01
N ASP A 104 22.18 -3.73 -4.08
CA ASP A 104 22.70 -2.82 -5.11
C ASP A 104 21.56 -2.06 -5.80
N ALA A 105 20.48 -2.76 -6.16
CA ALA A 105 19.31 -2.11 -6.76
C ALA A 105 18.62 -1.12 -5.80
N LEU A 106 18.57 -1.44 -4.50
CA LEU A 106 18.10 -0.51 -3.47
C LEU A 106 19.00 0.73 -3.37
N ALA A 107 20.32 0.55 -3.40
CA ALA A 107 21.27 1.67 -3.37
C ALA A 107 21.10 2.60 -4.58
N VAL A 108 20.92 2.03 -5.78
CA VAL A 108 20.63 2.80 -7.01
C VAL A 108 19.32 3.57 -6.85
N LYS A 109 18.26 2.95 -6.32
CA LYS A 109 16.96 3.62 -6.10
C LYS A 109 17.05 4.75 -5.08
N LYS A 110 17.74 4.53 -3.95
CA LYS A 110 18.00 5.58 -2.93
C LYS A 110 18.78 6.76 -3.50
N ALA A 111 19.79 6.48 -4.33
CA ALA A 111 20.54 7.53 -5.02
C ALA A 111 19.65 8.33 -5.98
N ALA A 112 18.74 7.66 -6.71
CA ALA A 112 17.81 8.33 -7.62
C ALA A 112 16.82 9.28 -6.92
N ALA A 113 16.43 8.97 -5.68
CA ALA A 113 15.54 9.79 -4.85
C ALA A 113 16.23 11.03 -4.23
N THR A 114 17.57 11.00 -4.11
CA THR A 114 18.33 12.03 -3.37
C THR A 114 18.12 13.41 -3.98
N GLY A 115 17.67 14.37 -3.16
CA GLY A 115 17.47 15.76 -3.55
C GLY A 115 16.19 16.03 -4.37
N LYS A 116 15.28 15.05 -4.52
CA LYS A 116 14.04 15.20 -5.30
C LYS A 116 12.76 15.13 -4.48
N CYS A 117 12.82 14.58 -3.27
CA CYS A 117 11.62 14.28 -2.48
C CYS A 117 11.08 15.50 -1.73
N SER A 118 9.78 15.77 -1.88
CA SER A 118 9.04 16.80 -1.13
C SER A 118 8.40 16.26 0.16
N VAL A 119 8.39 14.95 0.35
CA VAL A 119 7.85 14.22 1.52
C VAL A 119 8.80 13.08 1.89
N ASP A 120 8.60 12.45 3.05
CA ASP A 120 9.42 11.31 3.45
C ASP A 120 9.18 10.10 2.55
N VAL A 121 10.24 9.34 2.25
CA VAL A 121 10.19 8.20 1.32
C VAL A 121 10.80 6.96 1.96
N GLY A 122 10.01 5.89 2.01
CA GLY A 122 10.41 4.53 2.31
C GLY A 122 10.49 3.65 1.06
N PHE A 123 11.02 2.44 1.22
CA PHE A 123 11.14 1.47 0.12
C PHE A 123 10.69 0.08 0.55
N TRP A 124 9.97 -0.59 -0.35
CA TRP A 124 9.74 -2.03 -0.28
C TRP A 124 10.88 -2.79 -0.97
N GLY A 125 11.19 -3.98 -0.47
CA GLY A 125 12.02 -4.96 -1.17
C GLY A 125 11.17 -5.84 -2.09
N GLY A 126 11.77 -6.38 -3.14
CA GLY A 126 11.13 -7.36 -4.02
C GLY A 126 11.44 -8.79 -3.59
N SER A 127 10.41 -9.63 -3.47
CA SER A 127 10.54 -11.09 -3.41
C SER A 127 10.13 -11.66 -4.76
N ILE A 128 11.07 -12.31 -5.45
CA ILE A 128 10.90 -12.94 -6.76
C ILE A 128 11.50 -14.36 -6.74
N PRO A 129 11.16 -15.23 -7.69
CA PRO A 129 11.83 -16.52 -7.83
C PRO A 129 13.36 -16.37 -7.87
N GLY A 130 14.04 -17.12 -7.01
CA GLY A 130 15.51 -17.19 -6.95
C GLY A 130 16.24 -16.16 -6.08
N ASN A 131 15.56 -15.16 -5.48
CA ASN A 131 16.23 -14.13 -4.65
C ASN A 131 16.04 -14.27 -3.13
N VAL A 132 15.59 -15.44 -2.63
CA VAL A 132 15.34 -15.67 -1.20
C VAL A 132 16.55 -15.33 -0.33
N ASN A 133 17.77 -15.62 -0.81
CA ASN A 133 19.01 -15.35 -0.09
C ASN A 133 19.35 -13.84 0.02
N ASP A 134 18.71 -12.98 -0.77
CA ASP A 134 18.92 -11.53 -0.75
C ASP A 134 17.97 -10.80 0.22
N LEU A 135 16.91 -11.47 0.69
CA LEU A 135 15.85 -10.85 1.48
C LEU A 135 16.39 -10.33 2.82
N LYS A 136 17.18 -11.13 3.54
CA LYS A 136 17.75 -10.69 4.83
C LYS A 136 18.66 -9.47 4.66
N ALA A 137 19.51 -9.47 3.64
CA ALA A 137 20.40 -8.35 3.37
C ALA A 137 19.61 -7.07 3.01
N LEU A 138 18.57 -7.16 2.19
CA LEU A 138 17.68 -6.04 1.89
C LEU A 138 17.01 -5.47 3.15
N HIS A 139 16.50 -6.34 4.01
CA HIS A 139 15.87 -5.94 5.27
C HIS A 139 16.84 -5.16 6.16
N ASP A 140 18.07 -5.65 6.30
CA ASP A 140 19.12 -4.99 7.08
C ASP A 140 19.56 -3.64 6.49
N HIS A 141 19.28 -3.40 5.21
CA HIS A 141 19.48 -2.12 4.54
C HIS A 141 18.23 -1.21 4.56
N GLY A 142 17.21 -1.58 5.32
CA GLY A 142 16.11 -0.70 5.72
C GLY A 142 14.91 -0.67 4.78
N VAL A 143 14.62 -1.75 4.05
CA VAL A 143 13.29 -1.90 3.43
C VAL A 143 12.24 -2.23 4.50
N PHE A 144 10.99 -1.78 4.30
CA PHE A 144 9.90 -1.98 5.28
C PHE A 144 9.28 -3.39 5.26
N GLY A 145 9.66 -4.20 4.28
CA GLY A 145 9.21 -5.56 4.04
C GLY A 145 9.38 -5.92 2.57
N PHE A 146 8.66 -6.94 2.12
CA PHE A 146 8.84 -7.51 0.80
C PHE A 146 7.54 -7.66 0.07
N LYS A 147 7.53 -7.32 -1.21
CA LYS A 147 6.39 -7.46 -2.07
C LYS A 147 6.60 -8.62 -3.05
N CYS A 148 5.57 -9.42 -3.30
CA CYS A 148 5.53 -10.41 -4.39
C CYS A 148 4.23 -10.31 -5.21
N PHE A 149 4.21 -10.98 -6.36
CA PHE A 149 3.00 -11.23 -7.15
C PHE A 149 2.75 -12.74 -7.23
N LEU A 150 1.50 -13.20 -7.17
CA LEU A 150 1.15 -14.61 -7.37
C LEU A 150 0.80 -14.96 -8.84
N LEU A 151 1.13 -14.05 -9.75
CA LEU A 151 0.98 -14.15 -11.20
C LEU A 151 1.93 -13.16 -11.89
N HIS A 152 1.95 -13.14 -13.23
CA HIS A 152 2.78 -12.17 -13.97
C HIS A 152 2.42 -10.72 -13.60
N SER A 153 3.42 -9.92 -13.24
CA SER A 153 3.22 -8.56 -12.71
C SER A 153 3.00 -7.47 -13.77
N GLY A 154 2.98 -7.85 -15.05
CA GLY A 154 2.98 -6.94 -16.19
C GLY A 154 4.37 -6.56 -16.71
N VAL A 155 5.46 -6.94 -16.02
CA VAL A 155 6.85 -6.69 -16.45
C VAL A 155 7.72 -7.92 -16.17
N ASP A 156 8.63 -8.24 -17.09
CA ASP A 156 9.44 -9.47 -16.99
C ASP A 156 10.58 -9.37 -15.98
N GLU A 157 11.01 -8.15 -15.63
CA GLU A 157 12.04 -7.93 -14.62
C GLU A 157 11.54 -8.26 -13.19
N PHE A 158 10.22 -8.35 -12.99
CA PHE A 158 9.60 -8.73 -11.72
C PHE A 158 8.66 -9.93 -11.92
N PRO A 159 9.21 -11.14 -12.11
CA PRO A 159 8.38 -12.31 -12.36
C PRO A 159 7.48 -12.65 -11.16
N GLY A 160 6.34 -13.26 -11.46
CA GLY A 160 5.43 -13.80 -10.44
C GLY A 160 6.02 -15.01 -9.74
N SER A 161 5.63 -15.21 -8.48
CA SER A 161 6.00 -16.34 -7.64
C SER A 161 4.89 -17.39 -7.66
N ASP A 162 5.27 -18.65 -7.76
CA ASP A 162 4.35 -19.75 -7.49
C ASP A 162 4.25 -20.07 -5.99
N LEU A 163 3.50 -21.11 -5.62
CA LEU A 163 3.34 -21.49 -4.23
C LEU A 163 4.67 -21.91 -3.56
N PRO A 164 5.50 -22.79 -4.15
CA PRO A 164 6.85 -23.05 -3.64
C PRO A 164 7.71 -21.80 -3.41
N ASP A 165 7.71 -20.85 -4.34
CA ASP A 165 8.45 -19.59 -4.20
C ASP A 165 7.92 -18.77 -3.01
N LEU A 166 6.59 -18.61 -2.91
CA LEU A 166 5.94 -17.93 -1.79
C LEU A 166 6.28 -18.60 -0.46
N THR A 167 6.20 -19.93 -0.39
CA THR A 167 6.54 -20.71 0.80
C THR A 167 7.99 -20.48 1.22
N ALA A 168 8.93 -20.54 0.28
CA ALA A 168 10.35 -20.34 0.56
C ALA A 168 10.61 -18.94 1.10
N ALA A 169 10.06 -17.91 0.44
CA ALA A 169 10.19 -16.53 0.89
C ALA A 169 9.55 -16.31 2.27
N LEU A 170 8.33 -16.79 2.51
CA LEU A 170 7.65 -16.62 3.81
C LEU A 170 8.43 -17.29 4.95
N ASN A 171 9.03 -18.47 4.74
CA ASN A 171 9.88 -19.10 5.75
C ASN A 171 11.10 -18.25 6.07
N GLU A 172 11.76 -17.68 5.06
CA GLU A 172 12.91 -16.79 5.24
C GLU A 172 12.50 -15.53 6.02
N LEU A 173 11.44 -14.85 5.60
CA LEU A 173 10.95 -13.63 6.27
C LEU A 173 10.53 -13.88 7.72
N ALA A 174 9.96 -15.04 8.02
CA ALA A 174 9.57 -15.41 9.38
C ALA A 174 10.78 -15.50 10.33
N SER A 175 11.99 -15.79 9.82
CA SER A 175 13.21 -15.87 10.64
C SER A 175 13.68 -14.52 11.19
N PHE A 176 13.24 -13.41 10.59
CA PHE A 176 13.54 -12.04 11.04
C PHE A 176 12.29 -11.13 11.15
N ASP A 177 11.11 -11.74 11.28
CA ASP A 177 9.80 -11.09 11.50
C ASP A 177 9.39 -10.01 10.46
N ALA A 178 9.84 -10.17 9.22
CA ALA A 178 9.50 -9.25 8.14
C ALA A 178 8.09 -9.50 7.56
N LEU A 179 7.53 -8.43 6.99
CA LEU A 179 6.22 -8.44 6.34
C LEU A 179 6.34 -8.82 4.86
N MET A 180 5.49 -9.77 4.41
CA MET A 180 5.22 -9.99 2.99
C MET A 180 3.94 -9.27 2.59
N ILE A 181 3.99 -8.44 1.55
CA ILE A 181 2.82 -7.79 0.95
C ILE A 181 2.56 -8.40 -0.43
N VAL A 182 1.32 -8.75 -0.74
CA VAL A 182 1.03 -9.67 -1.84
C VAL A 182 -0.04 -9.12 -2.75
N HIS A 183 0.29 -9.03 -4.05
CA HIS A 183 -0.74 -8.96 -5.07
C HIS A 183 -1.32 -10.37 -5.26
N ALA A 184 -2.52 -10.57 -4.72
CA ALA A 184 -3.15 -11.88 -4.59
C ALA A 184 -4.24 -12.12 -5.65
N GLU A 185 -3.85 -12.50 -6.87
CA GLU A 185 -4.76 -13.03 -7.89
C GLU A 185 -4.22 -14.38 -8.40
N ASP A 186 -5.08 -15.41 -8.49
CA ASP A 186 -4.69 -16.74 -8.96
C ASP A 186 -4.55 -16.79 -10.50
N SER A 187 -3.35 -17.14 -10.96
CA SER A 187 -3.04 -17.19 -12.39
C SER A 187 -3.88 -18.22 -13.15
N ILE A 188 -4.20 -19.37 -12.53
CA ILE A 188 -4.97 -20.45 -13.17
C ILE A 188 -6.44 -20.03 -13.34
N ALA A 189 -7.03 -19.40 -12.32
CA ALA A 189 -8.38 -18.86 -12.36
C ALA A 189 -8.52 -17.82 -13.46
N ILE A 190 -7.56 -16.88 -13.57
CA ILE A 190 -7.54 -15.88 -14.66
C ILE A 190 -7.36 -16.55 -16.03
N GLN A 191 -6.49 -17.55 -16.13
CA GLN A 191 -6.29 -18.28 -17.38
C GLN A 191 -7.58 -18.95 -17.88
N LYS A 192 -8.37 -19.53 -16.97
CA LYS A 192 -9.66 -20.19 -17.25
C LYS A 192 -10.84 -19.23 -17.41
N SER A 193 -10.66 -17.96 -17.05
CA SER A 193 -11.70 -16.93 -17.14
C SER A 193 -11.91 -16.44 -18.58
N ALA A 194 -13.00 -15.69 -18.78
CA ALA A 194 -13.34 -15.12 -20.08
C ALA A 194 -12.16 -14.32 -20.67
N LYS A 195 -11.94 -14.45 -21.98
CA LYS A 195 -10.93 -13.64 -22.68
C LYS A 195 -11.63 -12.45 -23.34
N PRO A 196 -11.29 -11.21 -22.94
CA PRO A 196 -11.86 -10.04 -23.59
C PRO A 196 -11.56 -10.08 -25.08
N SER A 197 -12.60 -9.86 -25.88
CA SER A 197 -12.58 -9.80 -27.33
C SER A 197 -12.95 -8.41 -27.86
N SER A 198 -13.49 -7.55 -26.98
CA SER A 198 -13.88 -6.19 -27.28
C SER A 198 -13.26 -5.17 -26.31
N ARG A 199 -13.65 -3.90 -26.46
CA ARG A 199 -13.31 -2.83 -25.51
C ARG A 199 -14.26 -2.78 -24.31
N SER A 200 -15.17 -3.75 -24.17
CA SER A 200 -16.16 -3.69 -23.11
C SER A 200 -15.54 -3.79 -21.72
N TYR A 201 -15.95 -2.91 -20.81
CA TYR A 201 -15.50 -2.98 -19.42
C TYR A 201 -15.99 -4.27 -18.75
N SER A 202 -17.22 -4.69 -19.07
CA SER A 202 -17.81 -5.94 -18.57
C SER A 202 -16.98 -7.18 -18.95
N GLU A 203 -16.42 -7.22 -20.16
CA GLU A 203 -15.54 -8.30 -20.60
C GLU A 203 -14.21 -8.28 -19.84
N PHE A 204 -13.63 -7.10 -19.61
CA PHE A 204 -12.43 -6.95 -18.77
C PHE A 204 -12.70 -7.41 -17.33
N LEU A 205 -13.82 -6.99 -16.74
CA LEU A 205 -14.26 -7.39 -15.41
C LEU A 205 -14.40 -8.93 -15.29
N ALA A 206 -15.03 -9.57 -16.28
CA ALA A 206 -15.20 -11.02 -16.34
C ALA A 206 -13.89 -11.79 -16.58
N SER A 207 -12.85 -11.14 -17.12
CA SER A 207 -11.55 -11.76 -17.35
C SER A 207 -10.72 -11.96 -16.09
N ARG A 208 -11.07 -11.25 -15.02
CA ARG A 208 -10.42 -11.32 -13.70
C ARG A 208 -11.52 -11.38 -12.63
N PRO A 209 -12.25 -12.50 -12.50
CA PRO A 209 -13.37 -12.60 -11.58
C PRO A 209 -12.90 -12.57 -10.11
N LYS A 210 -13.81 -12.21 -9.19
CA LYS A 210 -13.58 -12.24 -7.74
C LYS A 210 -12.94 -13.55 -7.26
N GLY A 211 -13.36 -14.68 -7.83
CA GLY A 211 -12.83 -16.00 -7.47
C GLY A 211 -11.32 -16.15 -7.66
N ALA A 212 -10.69 -15.41 -8.59
CA ALA A 212 -9.24 -15.43 -8.75
C ALA A 212 -8.53 -14.83 -7.53
N GLU A 213 -9.06 -13.72 -7.01
CA GLU A 213 -8.57 -13.07 -5.80
C GLU A 213 -8.80 -13.96 -4.57
N ASN A 214 -10.01 -14.51 -4.44
CA ASN A 214 -10.40 -15.35 -3.31
C ASN A 214 -9.53 -16.61 -3.16
N VAL A 215 -9.20 -17.28 -4.27
CA VAL A 215 -8.34 -18.48 -4.26
C VAL A 215 -6.93 -18.14 -3.78
N ALA A 216 -6.35 -17.06 -4.30
CA ALA A 216 -5.02 -16.61 -3.92
C ALA A 216 -4.95 -16.19 -2.45
N ILE A 217 -5.96 -15.47 -1.94
CA ILE A 217 -6.04 -15.08 -0.53
C ILE A 217 -6.18 -16.30 0.38
N ALA A 218 -6.99 -17.30 0.00
CA ALA A 218 -7.11 -18.54 0.77
C ALA A 218 -5.78 -19.29 0.89
N GLN A 219 -5.03 -19.41 -0.22
CA GLN A 219 -3.70 -20.03 -0.20
C GLN A 219 -2.72 -19.24 0.66
N LEU A 220 -2.72 -17.91 0.55
CA LEU A 220 -1.87 -17.05 1.36
C LEU A 220 -2.15 -17.18 2.87
N ILE A 221 -3.43 -17.29 3.25
CA ILE A 221 -3.84 -17.50 4.64
C ILE A 221 -3.31 -18.83 5.19
N GLU A 222 -3.43 -19.92 4.43
CA GLU A 222 -2.93 -21.24 4.86
C GLU A 222 -1.41 -21.22 5.04
N GLU A 223 -0.68 -20.60 4.11
CA GLU A 223 0.77 -20.46 4.19
C GLU A 223 1.20 -19.61 5.38
N ALA A 224 0.55 -18.45 5.58
CA ALA A 224 0.79 -17.59 6.73
C ALA A 224 0.48 -18.30 8.05
N ARG A 225 -0.59 -19.09 8.12
CA ARG A 225 -0.96 -19.89 9.31
C ARG A 225 0.10 -20.94 9.63
N ARG A 226 0.53 -21.70 8.62
CA ARG A 226 1.51 -22.79 8.77
C ARG A 226 2.90 -22.28 9.18
N ILE A 227 3.34 -21.18 8.55
CA ILE A 227 4.68 -20.61 8.75
C ILE A 227 4.71 -19.64 9.94
N LYS A 228 3.55 -19.13 10.36
CA LYS A 228 3.40 -18.01 11.31
C LYS A 228 4.04 -16.70 10.80
N GLY A 229 4.10 -16.56 9.48
CA GLY A 229 4.61 -15.36 8.81
C GLY A 229 3.60 -14.22 8.83
N ARG A 230 4.10 -12.99 8.68
CA ARG A 230 3.28 -11.78 8.55
C ARG A 230 2.96 -11.54 7.08
N VAL A 231 1.67 -11.43 6.77
CA VAL A 231 1.21 -11.18 5.41
C VAL A 231 0.27 -9.97 5.34
N HIS A 232 0.29 -9.29 4.22
CA HIS A 232 -0.62 -8.19 3.91
C HIS A 232 -1.17 -8.37 2.50
N VAL A 233 -2.49 -8.39 2.37
CA VAL A 233 -3.19 -8.45 1.08
C VAL A 233 -3.27 -7.04 0.51
N LEU A 234 -2.60 -6.82 -0.62
CA LEU A 234 -2.66 -5.53 -1.32
C LEU A 234 -4.01 -5.36 -2.04
N HIS A 235 -4.45 -4.11 -2.14
CA HIS A 235 -5.56 -3.63 -2.98
C HIS A 235 -6.75 -4.62 -3.11
N LEU A 236 -7.30 -5.07 -1.98
CA LEU A 236 -8.44 -5.98 -1.90
C LEU A 236 -9.63 -5.39 -2.65
N SER A 237 -10.07 -6.06 -3.71
CA SER A 237 -11.24 -5.66 -4.50
C SER A 237 -12.45 -6.51 -4.22
N SER A 238 -12.28 -7.76 -3.78
CA SER A 238 -13.39 -8.68 -3.60
C SER A 238 -13.96 -8.62 -2.18
N GLY A 239 -15.21 -8.17 -2.07
CA GLY A 239 -15.97 -8.24 -0.81
C GLY A 239 -16.19 -9.69 -0.33
N ASP A 240 -16.24 -10.66 -1.26
CA ASP A 240 -16.38 -12.09 -0.96
C ASP A 240 -15.24 -12.63 -0.05
N SER A 241 -14.04 -12.02 -0.11
CA SER A 241 -12.88 -12.42 0.70
C SER A 241 -12.92 -11.91 2.14
N LEU A 242 -13.83 -10.98 2.48
CA LEU A 242 -13.87 -10.37 3.82
C LEU A 242 -14.17 -11.38 4.93
N ALA A 243 -15.07 -12.34 4.68
CA ALA A 243 -15.39 -13.37 5.66
C ALA A 243 -14.20 -14.28 5.95
N LEU A 244 -13.45 -14.63 4.90
CA LEU A 244 -12.25 -15.45 4.97
C LEU A 244 -11.13 -14.75 5.75
N ILE A 245 -10.86 -13.48 5.45
CA ILE A 245 -9.85 -12.67 6.16
C ILE A 245 -10.26 -12.49 7.64
N ARG A 246 -11.53 -12.20 7.92
CA ARG A 246 -12.05 -12.07 9.29
C ARG A 246 -11.86 -13.35 10.10
N SER A 247 -12.15 -14.51 9.50
CA SER A 247 -11.93 -15.81 10.14
C SER A 247 -10.44 -16.03 10.42
N ALA A 248 -9.57 -15.78 9.44
CA ALA A 248 -8.13 -15.95 9.61
C ALA A 248 -7.55 -15.07 10.73
N LYS A 249 -7.96 -13.79 10.80
CA LYS A 249 -7.61 -12.88 11.91
C LYS A 249 -8.08 -13.44 13.26
N SER A 250 -9.29 -13.98 13.32
CA SER A 250 -9.87 -14.54 14.54
C SER A 250 -9.15 -15.82 15.00
N ASP A 251 -8.61 -16.60 14.05
CA ASP A 251 -7.75 -17.76 14.29
C ASP A 251 -6.31 -17.38 14.70
N GLY A 252 -5.99 -16.08 14.76
CA GLY A 252 -4.65 -15.59 15.10
C GLY A 252 -3.64 -15.63 13.96
N VAL A 253 -4.09 -15.79 12.71
CA VAL A 253 -3.22 -15.62 11.54
C VAL A 253 -2.77 -14.16 11.47
N ARG A 254 -1.46 -13.94 11.27
CA ARG A 254 -0.86 -12.59 11.21
C ARG A 254 -1.08 -11.97 9.82
N ILE A 255 -2.33 -11.69 9.50
CA ILE A 255 -2.78 -11.13 8.23
C ILE A 255 -3.38 -9.74 8.42
N SER A 256 -3.08 -8.85 7.48
CA SER A 256 -3.78 -7.58 7.28
C SER A 256 -4.18 -7.43 5.81
N ALA A 257 -5.06 -6.48 5.51
CA ALA A 257 -5.48 -6.18 4.15
C ALA A 257 -5.68 -4.68 3.96
N GLU A 258 -5.31 -4.17 2.79
CA GLU A 258 -5.67 -2.83 2.34
C GLU A 258 -6.72 -2.90 1.22
N THR A 259 -7.47 -1.82 1.04
CA THR A 259 -8.17 -1.54 -0.22
C THR A 259 -7.72 -0.18 -0.76
N CYS A 260 -8.25 0.23 -1.91
CA CYS A 260 -7.88 1.50 -2.54
C CYS A 260 -9.09 2.41 -2.70
N PRO A 261 -8.91 3.75 -2.67
CA PRO A 261 -10.01 4.71 -2.79
C PRO A 261 -10.88 4.49 -4.04
N HIS A 262 -10.30 4.05 -5.16
CA HIS A 262 -11.07 3.79 -6.38
C HIS A 262 -12.04 2.61 -6.26
N TYR A 263 -11.78 1.60 -5.43
CA TYR A 263 -12.75 0.53 -5.16
C TYR A 263 -13.89 0.98 -4.23
N LEU A 264 -13.66 2.02 -3.42
CA LEU A 264 -14.65 2.61 -2.51
C LEU A 264 -15.48 3.72 -3.16
N ALA A 265 -14.96 4.36 -4.22
CA ALA A 265 -15.56 5.52 -4.86
C ALA A 265 -16.18 5.23 -6.24
N LEU A 266 -15.68 4.23 -6.97
CA LEU A 266 -16.13 3.91 -8.33
C LEU A 266 -16.81 2.55 -8.38
N SER A 267 -17.78 2.38 -9.29
CA SER A 267 -18.38 1.09 -9.57
C SER A 267 -18.36 0.76 -11.07
N SER A 268 -18.32 -0.53 -11.40
CA SER A 268 -18.16 -1.02 -12.78
C SER A 268 -19.28 -0.57 -13.72
N GLU A 269 -20.48 -0.37 -13.21
CA GLU A 269 -21.67 0.04 -13.95
C GLU A 269 -21.54 1.46 -14.52
N GLU A 270 -20.68 2.29 -13.92
CA GLU A 270 -20.44 3.68 -14.31
C GLU A 270 -19.25 3.82 -15.29
N ILE A 271 -18.52 2.74 -15.55
CA ILE A 271 -17.32 2.75 -16.39
C ILE A 271 -17.69 2.47 -17.85
N ALA A 272 -17.49 3.47 -18.70
CA ALA A 272 -17.73 3.35 -20.12
C ALA A 272 -16.76 2.38 -20.82
N ASP A 273 -17.25 1.70 -21.85
CA ASP A 273 -16.45 0.82 -22.69
C ASP A 273 -15.24 1.56 -23.29
N GLY A 274 -14.07 0.95 -23.18
CA GLY A 274 -12.82 1.49 -23.70
C GLY A 274 -12.22 2.65 -22.90
N ALA A 275 -12.74 2.97 -21.72
CA ALA A 275 -12.17 3.95 -20.79
C ALA A 275 -10.96 3.39 -20.04
N THR A 276 -9.79 3.43 -20.68
CA THR A 276 -8.56 2.78 -20.18
C THR A 276 -8.03 3.34 -18.87
N GLN A 277 -8.39 4.57 -18.51
CA GLN A 277 -7.97 5.22 -17.26
C GLN A 277 -8.53 4.54 -15.99
N TYR A 278 -9.58 3.71 -16.12
CA TYR A 278 -10.15 2.95 -15.00
C TYR A 278 -9.63 1.50 -14.92
N LYS A 279 -8.74 1.11 -15.83
CA LYS A 279 -8.17 -0.24 -15.85
C LYS A 279 -7.16 -0.38 -14.72
N CYS A 280 -7.51 -1.20 -13.73
CA CYS A 280 -6.63 -1.65 -12.65
C CYS A 280 -6.77 -3.17 -12.46
N CYS A 281 -5.80 -3.78 -11.78
CA CYS A 281 -5.84 -5.20 -11.43
C CYS A 281 -5.62 -5.32 -9.91
N PRO A 282 -6.58 -5.86 -9.15
CA PRO A 282 -7.88 -6.37 -9.60
C PRO A 282 -8.81 -5.28 -10.19
N PRO A 283 -9.80 -5.61 -11.05
CA PRO A 283 -10.73 -4.61 -11.61
C PRO A 283 -11.66 -3.96 -10.58
N ILE A 284 -12.12 -2.72 -10.87
CA ILE A 284 -13.22 -2.08 -10.13
C ILE A 284 -14.49 -2.90 -10.34
N ARG A 285 -15.19 -3.20 -9.24
CA ARG A 285 -16.34 -4.10 -9.19
C ARG A 285 -17.67 -3.35 -9.15
N GLU A 286 -18.74 -4.12 -9.12
CA GLU A 286 -20.12 -3.67 -9.00
C GLU A 286 -20.38 -2.87 -7.72
N LYS A 287 -21.42 -2.04 -7.73
CA LYS A 287 -21.79 -1.21 -6.57
C LYS A 287 -22.06 -2.04 -5.30
N SER A 288 -22.68 -3.21 -5.46
CA SER A 288 -22.92 -4.13 -4.35
C SER A 288 -21.63 -4.61 -3.68
N ASN A 289 -20.58 -4.86 -4.46
CA ASN A 289 -19.26 -5.20 -3.93
C ASN A 289 -18.61 -4.00 -3.24
N GLN A 290 -18.74 -2.80 -3.80
CA GLN A 290 -18.26 -1.57 -3.15
C GLN A 290 -18.89 -1.40 -1.75
N ASP A 291 -20.18 -1.67 -1.59
CA ASP A 291 -20.87 -1.60 -0.29
C ASP A 291 -20.29 -2.61 0.72
N GLU A 292 -19.91 -3.81 0.27
CA GLU A 292 -19.20 -4.81 1.08
C GLU A 292 -17.83 -4.32 1.54
N LEU A 293 -17.04 -3.71 0.65
CA LEU A 293 -15.73 -3.14 1.01
C LEU A 293 -15.86 -2.02 2.05
N TRP A 294 -16.87 -1.15 1.91
CA TRP A 294 -17.19 -0.14 2.93
C TRP A 294 -17.54 -0.77 4.29
N ALA A 295 -18.30 -1.87 4.29
CA ALA A 295 -18.59 -2.61 5.52
C ALA A 295 -17.33 -3.28 6.10
N GLY A 296 -16.44 -3.79 5.24
CA GLY A 296 -15.13 -4.33 5.61
C GLY A 296 -14.26 -3.31 6.33
N LEU A 297 -14.16 -2.10 5.77
CA LEU A 297 -13.42 -0.98 6.36
C LEU A 297 -14.02 -0.53 7.69
N LYS A 298 -15.33 -0.28 7.74
CA LYS A 298 -16.03 0.14 8.97
C LYS A 298 -15.93 -0.88 10.11
N SER A 299 -15.86 -2.17 9.77
CA SER A 299 -15.75 -3.25 10.75
C SER A 299 -14.32 -3.64 11.12
N GLY A 300 -13.30 -2.96 10.55
CA GLY A 300 -11.88 -3.23 10.83
C GLY A 300 -11.34 -4.53 10.24
N VAL A 301 -12.04 -5.16 9.28
CA VAL A 301 -11.49 -6.31 8.54
C VAL A 301 -10.42 -5.84 7.56
N ILE A 302 -10.70 -4.75 6.87
CA ILE A 302 -9.74 -4.00 6.07
C ILE A 302 -9.01 -3.04 7.02
N ASP A 303 -7.69 -3.08 7.03
CA ASP A 303 -6.84 -2.32 7.94
C ASP A 303 -6.47 -0.95 7.37
N LEU A 304 -6.35 -0.84 6.04
CA LEU A 304 -5.88 0.35 5.30
C LEU A 304 -6.77 0.66 4.10
#